data_AF-A0A1S2ZIU6-F1
#
_entry.id   AF-A0A1S2ZIU6-F1
#
_cell.length_a   1.000
_cell.length_b   1.000
_cell.length_c   1.000
_cell.angle_alpha   90.00
_cell.angle_beta   90.00
_cell.angle_gamma   90.00
#
_symmetry.space_group_name_H-M   'P 1'
#
loop_
_entity.id
_entity.type
_entity.pdbx_description
1 polymer ?
#
loop_
_entity_poly.entity_id
_entity_poly.type
_entity_poly.pdbx_seq_one_letter_code
_entity_poly.pdbx_strand_id
1 'polypeptide(L)'
;MEADTEPLPLRPALETEGLRLLHATVGSLLASYGWYIVLCGVVLYVAFQKLSPRLRALRRRQLDRAEAAVEPDVVVKRQEALAAARLKMQEELNAQAEKHKEKLKQLEEERRRQKIEMWDSMQEGKSYRGNSRRAQEEDSPGPSTSSAVPKRKPDRKPLRGGGYNPLSGEGGGSCSWRPGRRGPSSGG
;
A
#
# COMPACT_ATOMS: atom_id res chain seq x y z
N MET A 1 -67.97 41.94 23.17
CA MET A 1 -68.70 41.73 21.90
C MET A 1 -67.98 42.58 20.88
N GLU A 2 -67.42 42.12 19.79
CA GLU A 2 -67.27 40.81 19.13
C GLU A 2 -65.96 40.91 18.33
N ALA A 3 -65.21 39.81 18.26
CA ALA A 3 -64.02 39.72 17.44
C ALA A 3 -64.45 39.23 16.06
N ASP A 4 -64.62 40.16 15.12
CA ASP A 4 -64.89 39.83 13.72
C ASP A 4 -63.62 39.28 13.08
N THR A 5 -63.50 37.95 13.10
CA THR A 5 -62.51 37.19 12.34
C THR A 5 -63.26 36.38 11.28
N GLU A 6 -63.52 37.02 10.14
CA GLU A 6 -63.99 36.38 8.92
C GLU A 6 -62.90 35.42 8.37
N PRO A 7 -63.18 34.11 8.20
CA PRO A 7 -62.23 33.20 7.58
C PRO A 7 -62.33 33.28 6.05
N LEU A 8 -61.31 33.84 5.41
CA LEU A 8 -61.18 33.95 3.95
C LEU A 8 -61.15 32.56 3.26
N PRO A 9 -62.07 32.23 2.33
CA PRO A 9 -62.11 30.96 1.58
C PRO A 9 -61.16 30.95 0.35
N LEU A 10 -60.05 31.69 0.37
CA LEU A 10 -59.19 31.91 -0.81
C LEU A 10 -58.15 30.81 -1.07
N ARG A 11 -57.82 29.98 -0.07
CA ARG A 11 -56.86 28.87 -0.21
C ARG A 11 -57.36 27.65 -1.01
N PRO A 12 -58.60 27.14 -0.83
CA PRO A 12 -59.05 25.97 -1.59
C PRO A 12 -59.19 26.25 -3.10
N ALA A 13 -59.45 27.49 -3.49
CA ALA A 13 -59.56 27.86 -4.91
C ALA A 13 -58.23 27.72 -5.65
N LEU A 14 -57.11 28.20 -5.08
CA LEU A 14 -55.79 28.09 -5.70
C LEU A 14 -55.27 26.66 -5.79
N GLU A 15 -55.50 25.83 -4.77
CA GLU A 15 -55.10 24.42 -4.81
C GLU A 15 -55.95 23.63 -5.81
N THR A 16 -57.25 23.90 -5.88
CA THR A 16 -58.14 23.24 -6.85
C THR A 16 -57.87 23.68 -8.28
N GLU A 17 -57.55 24.95 -8.51
CA GLU A 17 -57.11 25.47 -9.81
C GLU A 17 -55.73 24.91 -10.19
N GLY A 18 -54.79 24.84 -9.25
CA GLY A 18 -53.47 24.23 -9.47
C GLY A 18 -53.56 22.74 -9.79
N LEU A 19 -54.38 21.98 -9.07
CA LEU A 19 -54.65 20.56 -9.36
C LEU A 19 -55.38 20.38 -10.69
N ARG A 20 -56.28 21.28 -11.07
CA ARG A 20 -56.94 21.26 -12.38
C ARG A 20 -55.97 21.56 -13.51
N LEU A 21 -55.06 22.52 -13.33
CA LEU A 21 -54.00 22.84 -14.30
C LEU A 21 -53.00 21.69 -14.41
N LEU A 22 -52.58 21.09 -13.28
CA LEU A 22 -51.74 19.90 -13.27
C LEU A 22 -52.44 18.72 -13.94
N HIS A 23 -53.72 18.48 -13.68
CA HIS A 23 -54.46 17.41 -14.31
C HIS A 23 -54.67 17.67 -15.82
N ALA A 24 -54.90 18.91 -16.23
CA ALA A 24 -55.01 19.28 -17.64
C ALA A 24 -53.67 19.15 -18.38
N THR A 25 -52.57 19.56 -17.76
CA THR A 25 -51.22 19.45 -18.34
C THR A 25 -50.72 18.02 -18.36
N VAL A 26 -50.82 17.29 -17.24
CA VAL A 26 -50.50 15.86 -17.17
C VAL A 26 -51.43 15.07 -18.09
N GLY A 27 -52.72 15.39 -18.14
CA GLY A 27 -53.69 14.74 -19.03
C GLY A 27 -53.38 14.99 -20.51
N SER A 28 -52.98 16.22 -20.87
CA SER A 28 -52.53 16.56 -22.23
C SER A 28 -51.22 15.85 -22.60
N LEU A 29 -50.26 15.79 -21.67
CA LEU A 29 -49.01 15.05 -21.84
C LEU A 29 -49.24 13.54 -21.90
N LEU A 30 -50.18 13.00 -21.12
CA LEU A 30 -50.53 11.59 -21.13
C LEU A 30 -51.35 11.22 -22.38
N ALA A 31 -52.17 12.13 -22.90
CA ALA A 31 -52.86 11.94 -24.16
C ALA A 31 -51.89 11.97 -25.37
N SER A 32 -50.89 12.86 -25.33
CA SER A 32 -49.88 12.97 -26.40
C SER A 32 -48.76 11.93 -26.31
N TYR A 33 -48.36 11.52 -25.10
CA TYR A 33 -47.25 10.59 -24.86
C TYR A 33 -47.62 9.26 -24.20
N GLY A 34 -48.91 9.01 -23.94
CA GLY A 34 -49.38 7.77 -23.30
C GLY A 34 -48.96 6.50 -24.03
N TRP A 35 -48.87 6.57 -25.36
CA TRP A 35 -48.40 5.45 -26.17
C TRP A 35 -46.94 5.08 -25.87
N TYR A 36 -46.07 6.05 -25.58
CA TYR A 36 -44.68 5.76 -25.19
C TYR A 36 -44.60 5.13 -23.80
N ILE A 37 -45.50 5.48 -22.88
CA ILE A 37 -45.57 4.86 -21.55
C ILE A 37 -46.00 3.40 -21.69
N VAL A 38 -47.01 3.12 -22.53
CA VAL A 38 -47.43 1.75 -22.84
C VAL A 38 -46.30 0.97 -23.53
N LEU A 39 -45.65 1.54 -24.56
CA LEU A 39 -44.52 0.90 -25.22
C LEU A 39 -43.34 0.66 -24.28
N CYS A 40 -43.02 1.63 -23.42
CA CYS A 40 -42.00 1.49 -22.39
C CYS A 40 -42.36 0.36 -21.41
N GLY A 41 -43.62 0.28 -20.97
CA GLY A 41 -44.13 -0.81 -20.15
C GLY A 41 -44.00 -2.18 -20.84
N VAL A 42 -44.34 -2.28 -22.12
CA VAL A 42 -44.20 -3.52 -22.92
C VAL A 42 -42.73 -3.90 -23.10
N VAL A 43 -41.86 -2.94 -23.44
CA VAL A 43 -40.41 -3.18 -23.59
C VAL A 43 -39.80 -3.62 -22.27
N LEU A 44 -40.14 -2.95 -21.16
CA LEU A 44 -39.71 -3.34 -19.82
C LEU A 44 -40.25 -4.74 -19.48
N TYR A 45 -41.51 -5.03 -19.76
CA TYR A 45 -42.10 -6.34 -19.50
C TYR A 45 -41.36 -7.45 -20.25
N VAL A 46 -41.08 -7.26 -21.55
CA VAL A 46 -40.30 -8.23 -22.36
C VAL A 46 -38.86 -8.32 -21.87
N ALA A 47 -38.24 -7.20 -21.52
CA ALA A 47 -36.89 -7.16 -20.96
C ALA A 47 -36.83 -7.92 -19.64
N PHE A 48 -37.74 -7.67 -18.69
CA PHE A 48 -37.84 -8.41 -17.44
C PHE A 48 -38.16 -9.90 -17.67
N GLN A 49 -39.01 -10.24 -18.63
CA GLN A 49 -39.31 -11.63 -18.95
C GLN A 49 -38.09 -12.39 -19.49
N LYS A 50 -37.22 -11.74 -20.28
CA LYS A 50 -36.00 -12.36 -20.83
C LYS A 50 -34.79 -12.27 -19.89
N LEU A 51 -34.67 -11.20 -19.10
CA LEU A 51 -33.57 -10.99 -18.16
C LEU A 51 -33.81 -11.72 -16.83
N SER A 52 -35.05 -11.86 -16.36
CA SER A 52 -35.31 -12.56 -15.09
C SER A 52 -34.80 -14.00 -15.04
N PRO A 53 -34.92 -14.87 -16.06
CA PRO A 53 -34.32 -16.21 -16.01
C PRO A 53 -32.79 -16.13 -16.01
N ARG A 54 -32.21 -15.20 -16.78
CA ARG A 54 -30.74 -15.00 -16.85
C ARG A 54 -30.18 -14.48 -15.53
N LEU A 55 -30.85 -13.51 -14.91
CA LEU A 55 -30.51 -12.95 -13.60
C LEU A 55 -30.69 -13.99 -12.49
N ARG A 56 -31.75 -14.80 -12.54
CA ARG A 56 -31.94 -15.92 -11.59
C ARG A 56 -30.85 -16.98 -11.75
N ALA A 57 -30.48 -17.33 -12.97
CA ALA A 57 -29.38 -18.27 -13.23
C ALA A 57 -28.03 -17.71 -12.75
N LEU A 58 -27.76 -16.43 -12.98
CA LEU A 58 -26.55 -15.76 -12.51
C LEU A 58 -26.51 -15.68 -10.98
N ARG A 59 -27.64 -15.35 -10.35
CA ARG A 59 -27.78 -15.32 -8.88
C ARG A 59 -27.58 -16.71 -8.26
N ARG A 60 -28.16 -17.76 -8.86
CA ARG A 60 -27.92 -19.15 -8.43
C ARG A 60 -26.45 -19.53 -8.53
N ARG A 61 -25.81 -19.28 -9.68
CA ARG A 61 -24.36 -19.51 -9.85
C ARG A 61 -23.51 -18.77 -8.83
N GLN A 62 -23.91 -17.57 -8.41
CA GLN A 62 -23.19 -16.84 -7.37
C GLN A 62 -23.37 -17.46 -5.99
N LEU A 63 -24.58 -17.94 -5.66
CA LEU A 63 -24.82 -18.70 -4.43
C LEU A 63 -24.07 -20.03 -4.44
N ASP A 64 -24.16 -20.80 -5.53
CA ASP A 64 -23.44 -22.06 -5.70
C ASP A 64 -21.91 -21.86 -5.59
N ARG A 65 -21.39 -20.74 -6.11
CA ARG A 65 -19.95 -20.40 -5.99
C ARG A 65 -19.57 -19.97 -4.56
N ALA A 66 -20.47 -19.31 -3.85
CA ALA A 66 -20.26 -18.96 -2.45
C ALA A 66 -20.29 -20.21 -1.56
N GLU A 67 -21.19 -21.15 -1.85
CA GLU A 67 -21.29 -22.44 -1.18
C GLU A 67 -20.07 -23.33 -1.51
N ALA A 68 -19.68 -23.42 -2.79
CA ALA A 68 -18.47 -24.13 -3.22
C ALA A 68 -17.17 -23.54 -2.64
N ALA A 69 -17.12 -22.25 -2.32
CA ALA A 69 -15.97 -21.65 -1.63
C ALA A 69 -15.84 -22.11 -0.17
N VAL A 70 -16.92 -22.62 0.42
CA VAL A 70 -16.98 -23.17 1.78
C VAL A 70 -16.86 -24.70 1.77
N GLU A 71 -16.97 -25.34 0.59
CA GLU A 71 -16.71 -26.78 0.47
C GLU A 71 -15.29 -27.13 0.95
N PRO A 72 -15.16 -28.21 1.74
CA PRO A 72 -13.92 -28.55 2.44
C PRO A 72 -12.74 -28.75 1.47
N ASP A 73 -13.00 -29.26 0.27
CA ASP A 73 -11.98 -29.54 -0.76
C ASP A 73 -11.31 -28.26 -1.30
N VAL A 74 -12.06 -27.16 -1.42
CA VAL A 74 -11.52 -25.87 -1.87
C VAL A 74 -10.69 -25.24 -0.76
N VAL A 75 -11.09 -25.43 0.49
CA VAL A 75 -10.34 -24.97 1.66
C VAL A 75 -9.01 -25.73 1.79
N VAL A 76 -9.00 -27.05 1.62
CA VAL A 76 -7.78 -27.87 1.65
C VAL A 76 -6.82 -27.45 0.55
N LYS A 77 -7.27 -27.33 -0.71
CA LYS A 77 -6.42 -26.85 -1.81
C LYS A 77 -5.85 -25.45 -1.57
N ARG A 78 -6.63 -24.57 -0.96
CA ARG A 78 -6.15 -23.24 -0.56
C ARG A 78 -5.09 -23.32 0.54
N GLN A 79 -5.27 -24.18 1.53
CA GLN A 79 -4.29 -24.41 2.58
C GLN A 79 -3.01 -25.04 2.06
N GLU A 80 -3.11 -26.01 1.16
CA GLU A 80 -1.97 -26.61 0.46
C GLU A 80 -1.20 -25.57 -0.36
N ALA A 81 -1.91 -24.71 -1.11
CA ALA A 81 -1.27 -23.62 -1.84
C ALA A 81 -0.54 -22.64 -0.92
N LEU A 82 -1.13 -22.32 0.23
CA LEU A 82 -0.49 -21.47 1.25
C LEU A 82 0.72 -22.16 1.89
N ALA A 83 0.65 -23.46 2.16
CA ALA A 83 1.76 -24.24 2.70
C ALA A 83 2.91 -24.32 1.70
N ALA A 84 2.62 -24.59 0.42
CA ALA A 84 3.61 -24.58 -0.66
C ALA A 84 4.28 -23.20 -0.80
N ALA A 85 3.53 -22.11 -0.69
CA ALA A 85 4.08 -20.75 -0.72
C ALA A 85 5.02 -20.50 0.48
N ARG A 86 4.67 -21.00 1.68
CA ARG A 86 5.52 -20.89 2.87
C ARG A 86 6.83 -21.67 2.71
N LEU A 87 6.78 -22.88 2.15
CA LEU A 87 7.98 -23.69 1.92
C LEU A 87 8.93 -23.01 0.94
N LYS A 88 8.41 -22.50 -0.19
CA LYS A 88 9.22 -21.72 -1.15
C LYS A 88 9.90 -20.52 -0.50
N MET A 89 9.18 -19.78 0.35
CA MET A 89 9.75 -18.65 1.08
C MET A 89 10.86 -19.10 2.05
N GLN A 90 10.69 -20.23 2.74
CA GLN A 90 11.71 -20.78 3.64
C GLN A 90 12.96 -21.23 2.86
N GLU A 91 12.79 -21.85 1.70
CA GLU A 91 13.89 -22.26 0.83
C GLU A 91 14.69 -21.05 0.34
N GLU A 92 14.03 -19.97 -0.08
CA GLU A 92 14.69 -18.73 -0.49
C GLU A 92 15.49 -18.10 0.66
N LEU A 93 14.92 -18.06 1.86
CA LEU A 93 15.60 -17.55 3.06
C LEU A 93 16.81 -18.41 3.43
N ASN A 94 16.68 -19.73 3.36
CA ASN A 94 17.78 -20.66 3.63
C ASN A 94 18.90 -20.49 2.59
N ALA A 95 18.57 -20.38 1.31
CA ALA A 95 19.54 -20.14 0.25
C ALA A 95 20.29 -18.81 0.43
N GLN A 96 19.60 -17.75 0.87
CA GLN A 96 20.25 -16.49 1.21
C GLN A 96 21.16 -16.63 2.43
N ALA A 97 20.73 -17.34 3.46
CA ALA A 97 21.54 -17.58 4.66
C ALA A 97 22.82 -18.36 4.33
N GLU A 98 22.76 -19.35 3.46
CA GLU A 98 23.93 -20.11 2.99
C GLU A 98 24.89 -19.23 2.21
N LYS A 99 24.39 -18.46 1.23
CA LYS A 99 25.21 -17.50 0.47
C LYS A 99 25.91 -16.48 1.36
N HIS A 100 25.22 -16.00 2.41
CA HIS A 100 25.83 -15.08 3.37
C HIS A 100 26.90 -15.77 4.23
N LYS A 101 26.65 -16.99 4.69
CA LYS A 101 27.65 -17.78 5.44
C LYS A 101 28.89 -18.05 4.60
N GLU A 102 28.74 -18.40 3.33
CA GLU A 102 29.87 -18.61 2.40
C GLU A 102 30.69 -17.34 2.21
N LYS A 103 30.03 -16.20 1.95
CA LYS A 103 30.70 -14.90 1.83
C LYS A 103 31.46 -14.53 3.10
N LEU A 104 30.89 -14.79 4.28
CA LEU A 104 31.58 -14.53 5.55
C LEU A 104 32.83 -15.40 5.71
N LYS A 105 32.77 -16.68 5.33
CA LYS A 105 33.94 -17.57 5.35
C LYS A 105 35.02 -17.09 4.37
N GLN A 106 34.64 -16.68 3.17
CA GLN A 106 35.58 -16.13 2.18
C GLN A 106 36.28 -14.88 2.72
N LEU A 107 35.53 -13.94 3.29
CA LEU A 107 36.10 -12.74 3.92
C LEU A 107 37.01 -13.07 5.10
N GLU A 108 36.69 -14.10 5.88
CA GLU A 108 37.56 -14.56 6.96
C GLU A 108 38.86 -15.15 6.42
N GLU A 109 38.81 -15.98 5.38
CA GLU A 109 39.99 -16.52 4.71
C GLU A 109 40.84 -15.42 4.06
N GLU A 110 40.24 -14.47 3.36
CA GLU A 110 40.94 -13.32 2.77
C GLU A 110 41.63 -12.50 3.85
N ARG A 111 40.97 -12.21 4.98
CA ARG A 111 41.60 -11.53 6.11
C ARG A 111 42.75 -12.33 6.70
N ARG A 112 42.65 -13.67 6.75
CA ARG A 112 43.76 -14.52 7.19
C ARG A 112 44.92 -14.45 6.20
N ARG A 113 44.66 -14.50 4.90
CA ARG A 113 45.67 -14.37 3.83
C ARG A 113 46.35 -13.01 3.84
N GLN A 114 45.58 -11.91 3.96
CA GLN A 114 46.12 -10.55 4.07
C GLN A 114 47.03 -10.39 5.30
N LYS A 115 46.70 -11.02 6.43
CA LYS A 115 47.57 -11.01 7.61
C LYS A 115 48.88 -11.74 7.34
N ILE A 116 48.84 -12.91 6.68
CA ILE A 116 50.04 -13.67 6.32
C ILE A 116 50.91 -12.85 5.36
N GLU A 117 50.34 -12.32 4.28
CA GLU A 117 51.06 -11.49 3.30
C GLU A 117 51.67 -10.23 3.95
N MET A 118 50.94 -9.58 4.86
CA MET A 118 51.45 -8.44 5.62
C MET A 118 52.63 -8.84 6.51
N TRP A 119 52.55 -9.99 7.19
CA TRP A 119 53.65 -10.51 8.02
C TRP A 119 54.87 -10.93 7.18
N ASP A 120 54.65 -11.57 6.03
CA ASP A 120 55.72 -12.01 5.13
C ASP A 120 56.42 -10.82 4.47
N SER A 121 55.66 -9.82 3.99
CA SER A 121 56.25 -8.58 3.46
C SER A 121 57.04 -7.79 4.50
N MET A 122 56.68 -7.93 5.79
CA MET A 122 57.42 -7.36 6.91
C MET A 122 58.72 -8.13 7.19
N GLN A 123 58.72 -9.46 7.11
CA GLN A 123 59.93 -10.29 7.22
C GLN A 123 60.89 -10.10 6.05
N GLU A 124 60.37 -9.98 4.82
CA GLU A 124 61.16 -9.76 3.61
C GLU A 124 61.71 -8.33 3.49
N GLY A 125 61.45 -7.45 4.47
CA GLY A 125 61.97 -6.07 4.52
C GLY A 125 61.36 -5.12 3.49
N LYS A 126 60.26 -5.52 2.83
CA LYS A 126 59.56 -4.72 1.81
C LYS A 126 58.55 -3.73 2.42
N SER A 127 58.25 -3.85 3.71
CA SER A 127 57.14 -3.16 4.40
C SER A 127 57.31 -1.65 4.65
N TYR A 128 58.39 -0.99 4.22
CA TYR A 128 58.56 0.46 4.45
C TYR A 128 59.02 1.29 3.23
N ARG A 129 59.25 0.71 2.05
CA ARG A 129 59.61 1.50 0.85
C ARG A 129 58.41 1.83 -0.02
N GLY A 130 57.66 2.86 0.39
CA GLY A 130 57.07 3.83 -0.53
C GLY A 130 55.67 3.54 -1.10
N ASN A 131 54.63 3.81 -0.30
CA ASN A 131 53.30 4.18 -0.85
C ASN A 131 53.24 5.64 -1.33
N SER A 132 54.34 6.38 -1.34
CA SER A 132 54.40 7.79 -1.75
C SER A 132 54.68 8.02 -3.24
N ARG A 133 54.98 6.99 -4.05
CA ARG A 133 55.37 7.17 -5.47
C ARG A 133 54.30 6.84 -6.52
N ARG A 134 53.16 6.26 -6.17
CA ARG A 134 52.11 5.92 -7.16
C ARG A 134 51.00 6.96 -7.35
N ALA A 135 51.10 8.11 -6.68
CA ALA A 135 50.12 9.20 -6.81
C ALA A 135 50.63 10.41 -7.61
N GLN A 136 51.84 10.35 -8.21
CA GLN A 136 52.50 11.52 -8.78
C GLN A 136 52.92 11.36 -10.26
N GLU A 137 52.33 10.42 -11.01
CA GLU A 137 52.75 10.14 -12.39
C GLU A 137 51.60 10.20 -13.40
N GLU A 138 50.61 11.05 -13.13
CA GLU A 138 49.58 11.47 -14.10
C GLU A 138 49.31 12.98 -13.91
N ASP A 139 50.33 13.81 -14.13
CA ASP A 139 50.11 15.24 -14.43
C ASP A 139 51.29 15.76 -15.27
N SER A 140 51.06 15.84 -16.58
CA SER A 140 51.98 16.39 -17.58
C SER A 140 51.88 17.93 -17.57
N PRO A 141 52.99 18.69 -17.78
CA PRO A 141 52.96 20.15 -17.67
C PRO A 141 52.49 20.80 -18.97
N GLY A 142 51.40 21.57 -18.90
CA GLY A 142 50.98 22.55 -19.91
C GLY A 142 50.99 23.96 -19.33
N PRO A 143 51.42 25.01 -20.07
CA PRO A 143 51.70 26.31 -19.49
C PRO A 143 50.47 27.23 -19.42
N SER A 144 50.54 28.16 -18.46
CA SER A 144 49.91 29.50 -18.47
C SER A 144 48.38 29.59 -18.33
N THR A 145 47.89 30.09 -17.19
CA THR A 145 47.39 31.48 -17.01
C THR A 145 46.52 31.65 -15.74
N SER A 146 46.84 32.72 -15.00
CA SER A 146 45.97 33.60 -14.18
C SER A 146 44.92 33.07 -13.18
N SER A 147 45.08 33.59 -11.96
CA SER A 147 44.05 34.16 -11.05
C SER A 147 42.99 33.25 -10.39
N ALA A 148 43.07 33.08 -9.07
CA ALA A 148 42.13 33.66 -8.07
C ALA A 148 42.01 32.82 -6.77
N VAL A 149 42.40 33.45 -5.65
CA VAL A 149 41.82 33.44 -4.29
C VAL A 149 41.36 32.08 -3.65
N PRO A 150 41.88 31.68 -2.46
CA PRO A 150 41.38 30.51 -1.75
C PRO A 150 40.08 30.84 -1.00
N LYS A 151 38.96 30.19 -1.37
CA LYS A 151 37.66 30.34 -0.68
C LYS A 151 37.53 29.36 0.50
N ARG A 152 36.97 29.88 1.59
CA ARG A 152 36.81 29.30 2.94
C ARG A 152 36.07 27.95 2.98
N LYS A 153 36.45 27.10 3.95
CA LYS A 153 35.78 25.83 4.29
C LYS A 153 34.34 26.09 4.77
N PRO A 154 33.33 25.29 4.37
CA PRO A 154 32.03 25.32 5.02
C PRO A 154 32.07 24.57 6.35
N ASP A 155 31.39 25.11 7.36
CA ASP A 155 31.18 24.49 8.67
C ASP A 155 30.64 23.06 8.52
N ARG A 156 31.41 22.09 9.02
CA ARG A 156 31.02 20.68 9.04
C ARG A 156 30.01 20.45 10.16
N LYS A 157 28.75 20.16 9.79
CA LYS A 157 27.81 19.45 10.67
C LYS A 157 28.41 18.08 11.06
N PRO A 158 28.39 17.69 12.35
CA PRO A 158 28.86 16.36 12.75
C PRO A 158 28.01 15.27 12.07
N LEU A 159 28.68 14.23 11.54
CA LEU A 159 28.08 13.09 10.83
C LEU A 159 27.31 12.11 11.75
N ARG A 160 27.03 12.48 13.01
CA ARG A 160 26.23 11.71 13.96
C ARG A 160 25.23 12.64 14.64
N GLY A 161 23.94 12.43 14.39
CA GLY A 161 22.88 13.06 15.18
C GLY A 161 23.08 12.71 16.65
N GLY A 162 23.12 13.72 17.52
CA GLY A 162 23.47 13.61 18.94
C GLY A 162 22.41 12.89 19.76
N GLY A 163 22.25 11.58 19.57
CA GLY A 163 21.22 10.81 20.28
C GLY A 163 21.48 9.32 20.44
N TYR A 164 22.69 8.81 20.17
CA TYR A 164 22.97 7.39 20.42
C TYR A 164 24.12 7.22 21.39
N ASN A 165 23.77 7.00 22.66
CA ASN A 165 24.69 6.57 23.70
C ASN A 165 24.41 5.09 24.04
N PRO A 166 25.29 4.14 23.67
CA PRO A 166 25.08 2.70 23.85
C PRO A 166 25.13 2.23 25.31
N LEU A 167 25.42 3.13 26.26
CA LEU A 167 25.39 2.84 27.70
C LEU A 167 24.19 3.47 28.43
N SER A 168 23.44 4.36 27.78
CA SER A 168 22.39 5.13 28.46
C SER A 168 21.00 5.00 27.83
N GLY A 169 20.84 4.21 26.77
CA GLY A 169 19.53 3.71 26.33
C GLY A 169 18.45 4.78 26.17
N GLU A 170 18.78 5.98 25.69
CA GLU A 170 17.83 7.07 25.51
C GLU A 170 17.67 7.34 24.01
N GLY A 171 16.52 6.94 23.45
CA GLY A 171 16.16 7.30 22.08
C GLY A 171 15.28 6.28 21.38
N GLY A 172 13.95 6.38 21.52
CA GLY A 172 13.04 5.70 20.61
C GLY A 172 11.59 5.54 21.05
N GLY A 173 10.95 6.61 21.53
CA GLY A 173 9.50 6.66 21.68
C GLY A 173 8.81 6.63 20.31
N SER A 174 8.37 5.46 19.88
CA SER A 174 7.13 5.20 19.14
C SER A 174 6.99 3.68 19.00
N CYS A 175 5.84 3.12 19.40
CA CYS A 175 5.55 1.68 19.44
C CYS A 175 6.02 0.89 20.68
N SER A 176 5.57 1.29 21.88
CA SER A 176 5.46 0.37 23.02
C SER A 176 4.13 -0.40 22.99
N TRP A 177 3.89 -1.21 21.94
CA TRP A 177 2.80 -2.19 21.99
C TRP A 177 3.30 -3.43 22.73
N ARG A 178 2.88 -3.59 23.99
CA ARG A 178 2.98 -4.87 24.70
C ARG A 178 1.61 -5.53 24.67
N PRO A 179 1.46 -6.74 24.11
CA PRO A 179 0.23 -7.51 24.29
C PRO A 179 -0.01 -7.68 25.79
N GLY A 180 -1.19 -7.25 26.26
CA GLY A 180 -1.58 -7.42 27.65
C GLY A 180 -1.44 -8.88 28.08
N ARG A 181 -0.90 -9.12 29.28
CA ARG A 181 -0.87 -10.46 29.87
C ARG A 181 -2.31 -10.97 29.94
N ARG A 182 -2.67 -11.92 29.07
CA ARG A 182 -3.80 -12.82 29.32
C ARG A 182 -3.37 -13.82 30.39
N GLY A 183 -3.32 -13.37 31.64
CA GLY A 183 -3.35 -14.26 32.80
C GLY A 183 -4.81 -14.59 33.12
N PRO A 184 -5.14 -15.81 33.56
CA PRO A 184 -6.50 -16.17 33.89
C PRO A 184 -6.98 -15.35 35.09
N SER A 185 -7.92 -14.46 34.83
CA SER A 185 -8.90 -14.05 35.85
C SER A 185 -9.90 -15.18 35.96
N SER A 186 -10.18 -15.62 37.19
CA SER A 186 -11.16 -16.62 37.66
C SER A 186 -10.64 -18.05 37.91
N GLY A 187 -10.71 -18.46 39.17
CA GLY A 187 -11.00 -19.84 39.57
C GLY A 187 -10.17 -20.36 40.75
N GLY A 188 -10.80 -20.49 41.93
CA GLY A 188 -10.29 -21.25 43.08
C GLY A 188 -10.30 -20.49 44.39
#